data_AF-A0A7X7J3Y6-F1
#
_entry.id   AF-A0A7X7J3Y6-F1
#
_cell.length_a   1.000
_cell.length_b   1.000
_cell.length_c   1.000
_cell.angle_alpha   90.00
_cell.angle_beta   90.00
_cell.angle_gamma   90.00
#
_symmetry.space_group_name_H-M   'P 1'
#
loop_
_entity.id
_entity.type
_entity.pdbx_description
1 polymer ?
#
loop_
_entity_poly.entity_id
_entity_poly.type
_entity_poly.pdbx_seq_one_letter_code
_entity_poly.pdbx_strand_id
1 'polypeptide(L)'
;MSVGVNRSPNLDFTRSRQLQQQAHQWIPGGCHTYAKGDDQYPLLAPGFIARGNGCHVWDVDGNEYIEYGMGNRCVVLGHAFPPVVEAARSAMCQGVNFVRPSPLEVECAGEFLSMIVGAEMVKFAKNGSDATTAAVKLARAHTGRDLVALCKDHPFFSTDDWFIGTTPVDAGIPEETKRLTLTFRYNDLASLQALFDQHPGRIACVMLEPAKNDEPKDGFLQQVQAACRRAGAVLVFDEMITGFRWHNAGAQHVYGVTPDLSCFGKGMANGFSLSALAGRRELMRLGGLDHEKPRVFLLSTTHGAETHALAAGIATMRTFQREPVVETLHRQGDRL
;
A
#
# COMPACT_ATOMS: atom_id res chain seq x y z
N MET A 1 -43.00 14.41 -28.03
CA MET A 1 -41.94 13.40 -28.25
C MET A 1 -41.64 12.78 -26.90
N SER A 2 -41.99 11.51 -26.70
CA SER A 2 -41.79 10.82 -25.42
C SER A 2 -40.29 10.62 -25.19
N VAL A 3 -39.77 11.16 -24.09
CA VAL A 3 -38.45 10.80 -23.58
C VAL A 3 -38.50 9.33 -23.23
N GLY A 4 -37.78 8.50 -24.00
CA GLY A 4 -37.70 7.08 -23.76
C GLY A 4 -37.18 6.84 -22.35
N VAL A 5 -37.98 6.16 -21.53
CA VAL A 5 -37.51 5.54 -20.29
C VAL A 5 -36.44 4.54 -20.72
N ASN A 6 -35.18 4.91 -20.53
CA ASN A 6 -34.05 4.01 -20.74
C ASN A 6 -34.22 2.88 -19.73
N ARG A 7 -34.78 1.75 -20.17
CA ARG A 7 -34.94 0.57 -19.32
C ARG A 7 -33.53 0.14 -18.98
N SER A 8 -33.12 0.31 -17.72
CA SER A 8 -31.93 -0.36 -17.20
C SER A 8 -32.01 -1.82 -17.64
N PRO A 9 -30.92 -2.41 -18.18
CA PRO A 9 -30.92 -3.84 -18.44
C PRO A 9 -31.40 -4.55 -17.16
N ASN A 10 -32.29 -5.54 -17.28
CA ASN A 10 -32.66 -6.39 -16.16
C ASN A 10 -31.39 -7.12 -15.73
N LEU A 11 -30.65 -6.56 -14.78
CA LEU A 11 -29.45 -7.16 -14.23
C LEU A 11 -29.85 -8.46 -13.52
N ASP A 12 -29.20 -9.56 -13.89
CA ASP A 12 -29.33 -10.85 -13.21
C ASP A 12 -28.18 -11.01 -12.23
N PHE A 13 -28.47 -11.48 -11.02
CA PHE A 13 -27.48 -11.74 -9.96
C PHE A 13 -27.64 -13.15 -9.37
N THR A 14 -28.25 -14.07 -10.13
CA THR A 14 -28.62 -15.39 -9.63
C THR A 14 -27.40 -16.23 -9.23
N ARG A 15 -26.36 -16.27 -10.07
CA ARG A 15 -25.11 -16.97 -9.75
C ARG A 15 -24.32 -16.26 -8.66
N SER A 16 -24.28 -14.93 -8.68
CA SER A 16 -23.64 -14.14 -7.62
C SER A 16 -24.22 -14.47 -6.24
N ARG A 17 -25.56 -14.52 -6.11
CA ARG A 17 -26.24 -14.89 -4.85
C ARG A 17 -25.94 -16.33 -4.42
N GLN A 18 -25.88 -17.28 -5.36
CA GLN A 18 -25.53 -18.67 -5.05
C GLN A 18 -24.10 -18.78 -4.50
N LEU A 19 -23.14 -18.11 -5.14
CA LEU A 19 -21.75 -18.06 -4.68
C LEU A 19 -21.63 -17.35 -3.33
N GLN A 20 -22.36 -16.27 -3.09
CA GLN A 20 -22.37 -15.56 -1.82
C GLN A 20 -22.81 -16.49 -0.68
N GLN A 21 -23.88 -17.25 -0.89
CA GLN A 21 -24.35 -18.22 0.10
C GLN A 21 -23.30 -19.31 0.40
N GLN A 22 -22.60 -19.81 -0.61
CA GLN A 22 -21.51 -20.78 -0.44
C GLN A 22 -20.29 -20.17 0.27
N ALA A 23 -19.91 -18.94 -0.12
CA ALA A 23 -18.76 -18.26 0.45
C ALA A 23 -18.95 -17.99 1.94
N HIS A 24 -20.15 -17.61 2.40
CA HIS A 24 -20.44 -17.45 3.83
C HIS A 24 -20.40 -18.75 4.63
N GLN A 25 -20.53 -19.91 3.98
CA GLN A 25 -20.37 -21.21 4.66
C GLN A 25 -18.89 -21.55 4.89
N TRP A 26 -17.99 -21.07 4.03
CA TRP A 26 -16.60 -21.55 3.99
C TRP A 26 -15.55 -20.49 4.35
N ILE A 27 -15.88 -19.20 4.18
CA ILE A 27 -14.96 -18.08 4.32
C ILE A 27 -15.55 -17.11 5.36
N PRO A 28 -14.82 -16.80 6.44
CA PRO A 28 -15.26 -15.78 7.40
C PRO A 28 -15.56 -14.45 6.70
N GLY A 29 -16.79 -13.95 6.87
CA GLY A 29 -17.25 -12.72 6.21
C GLY A 29 -17.47 -12.85 4.70
N GLY A 30 -17.48 -14.07 4.14
CA GLY A 30 -17.77 -14.33 2.73
C GLY A 30 -16.66 -13.95 1.75
N CYS A 31 -15.53 -13.43 2.21
CA CYS A 31 -14.41 -13.01 1.37
C CYS A 31 -13.09 -12.92 2.14
N HIS A 32 -11.96 -12.90 1.43
CA HIS A 32 -10.61 -12.80 2.03
C HIS A 32 -10.14 -11.36 2.32
N THR A 33 -10.97 -10.36 2.02
CA THR A 33 -10.61 -8.94 2.20
C THR A 33 -11.84 -8.19 2.63
N TYR A 34 -11.86 -7.60 3.82
CA TYR A 34 -13.06 -6.94 4.36
C TYR A 34 -13.62 -5.82 3.47
N ALA A 35 -12.78 -5.14 2.68
CA ALA A 35 -13.23 -4.16 1.67
C ALA A 35 -14.06 -4.78 0.51
N LYS A 36 -14.21 -6.11 0.46
CA LYS A 36 -15.06 -6.87 -0.46
C LYS A 36 -16.28 -7.48 0.25
N GLY A 37 -16.45 -7.21 1.55
CA GLY A 37 -17.55 -7.73 2.34
C GLY A 37 -18.90 -7.16 1.90
N ASP A 38 -19.97 -7.91 2.20
CA ASP A 38 -21.34 -7.54 1.83
C ASP A 38 -21.79 -6.20 2.42
N ASP A 39 -21.20 -5.79 3.55
CA ASP A 39 -21.46 -4.53 4.24
C ASP A 39 -20.79 -3.31 3.56
N GLN A 40 -19.93 -3.55 2.57
CA GLN A 40 -19.20 -2.49 1.85
C GLN A 40 -19.88 -2.05 0.55
N TYR A 41 -20.91 -2.78 0.08
CA TYR A 41 -21.56 -2.53 -1.22
C TYR A 41 -23.08 -2.44 -1.09
N PRO A 42 -23.76 -1.68 -1.98
CA PRO A 42 -25.21 -1.66 -2.00
C PRO A 42 -25.77 -3.03 -2.40
N LEU A 43 -27.01 -3.31 -2.01
CA LEU A 43 -27.69 -4.58 -2.30
C LEU A 43 -27.73 -4.93 -3.80
N LEU A 44 -27.72 -3.93 -4.68
CA LEU A 44 -27.74 -4.07 -6.14
C LEU A 44 -26.35 -3.91 -6.76
N ALA A 45 -25.34 -4.55 -6.17
CA ALA A 45 -23.99 -4.65 -6.70
C ALA A 45 -23.61 -6.12 -6.97
N PRO A 46 -22.71 -6.39 -7.94
CA PRO A 46 -22.24 -7.75 -8.18
C PRO A 46 -21.45 -8.26 -6.97
N GLY A 47 -21.86 -9.41 -6.40
CA GLY A 47 -21.12 -10.03 -5.30
C GLY A 47 -19.80 -10.70 -5.74
N PHE A 48 -19.69 -11.09 -7.02
CA PHE A 48 -18.54 -11.82 -7.54
C PHE A 48 -18.14 -11.33 -8.93
N ILE A 49 -16.92 -10.82 -9.05
CA ILE A 49 -16.30 -10.46 -10.34
C ILE A 49 -15.56 -11.66 -10.91
N ALA A 50 -15.85 -12.02 -12.17
CA ALA A 50 -15.27 -13.17 -12.84
C ALA A 50 -14.02 -12.82 -13.65
N ARG A 51 -14.01 -11.64 -14.31
CA ARG A 51 -12.88 -11.20 -15.14
C ARG A 51 -12.85 -9.68 -15.29
N GLY A 52 -11.69 -9.15 -15.68
CA GLY A 52 -11.50 -7.76 -16.05
C GLY A 52 -10.57 -7.60 -17.25
N ASN A 53 -10.76 -6.52 -18.03
CA ASN A 53 -9.91 -6.12 -19.14
C ASN A 53 -9.96 -4.60 -19.30
N GLY A 54 -8.82 -3.93 -19.23
CA GLY A 54 -8.77 -2.46 -19.19
C GLY A 54 -9.52 -1.92 -17.96
N CYS A 55 -10.46 -1.00 -18.16
CA CYS A 55 -11.32 -0.47 -17.09
C CYS A 55 -12.65 -1.24 -16.92
N HIS A 56 -12.87 -2.30 -17.72
CA HIS A 56 -14.11 -3.06 -17.70
C HIS A 56 -13.97 -4.33 -16.86
N VAL A 57 -15.01 -4.66 -16.11
CA VAL A 57 -15.15 -5.91 -15.35
C VAL A 57 -16.48 -6.58 -15.66
N TRP A 58 -16.50 -7.91 -15.56
CA TRP A 58 -17.70 -8.71 -15.74
C TRP A 58 -17.92 -9.57 -14.50
N ASP A 59 -19.14 -9.56 -13.98
CA ASP A 59 -19.53 -10.47 -12.91
C ASP A 59 -19.78 -11.89 -13.43
N VAL A 60 -20.05 -12.82 -12.51
CA VAL A 60 -20.31 -14.25 -12.83
C VAL A 60 -21.63 -14.49 -13.56
N ASP A 61 -22.51 -13.49 -13.60
CA ASP A 61 -23.80 -13.49 -14.30
C ASP A 61 -23.67 -12.87 -15.71
N GLY A 62 -22.52 -12.26 -16.02
CA GLY A 62 -22.20 -11.68 -17.33
C GLY A 62 -22.51 -10.20 -17.46
N ASN A 63 -22.94 -9.52 -16.39
CA ASN A 63 -23.14 -8.08 -16.41
C ASN A 63 -21.78 -7.38 -16.47
N GLU A 64 -21.71 -6.30 -17.25
CA GLU A 64 -20.49 -5.53 -17.49
C GLU A 64 -20.53 -4.19 -16.76
N TYR A 65 -19.41 -3.81 -16.14
CA TYR A 65 -19.25 -2.58 -15.39
C TYR A 65 -17.94 -1.89 -15.74
N ILE A 66 -17.92 -0.57 -15.64
CA ILE A 66 -16.68 0.20 -15.51
C ILE A 66 -16.28 0.17 -14.03
N GLU A 67 -15.11 -0.36 -13.71
CA GLU A 67 -14.63 -0.41 -12.33
C GLU A 67 -13.84 0.86 -11.99
N TYR A 68 -14.38 1.71 -11.11
CA TYR A 68 -13.64 2.87 -10.59
C TYR A 68 -12.74 2.51 -9.40
N GLY A 69 -13.09 1.46 -8.65
CA GLY A 69 -12.31 0.98 -7.51
C GLY A 69 -10.98 0.33 -7.91
N MET A 70 -10.85 -0.14 -9.15
CA MET A 70 -9.67 -0.73 -9.78
C MET A 70 -8.85 -1.64 -8.84
N GLY A 71 -9.49 -2.70 -8.34
CA GLY A 71 -8.83 -3.67 -7.45
C GLY A 71 -8.39 -3.07 -6.12
N ASN A 72 -9.22 -2.26 -5.47
CA ASN A 72 -8.83 -1.50 -4.27
C ASN A 72 -7.60 -0.60 -4.53
N ARG A 73 -7.61 0.09 -5.68
CA ARG A 73 -6.57 1.00 -6.17
C ARG A 73 -5.23 0.32 -6.51
N CYS A 74 -5.17 -1.01 -6.64
CA CYS A 74 -3.93 -1.71 -7.00
C CYS A 74 -3.69 -1.83 -8.50
N VAL A 75 -4.75 -1.74 -9.32
CA VAL A 75 -4.66 -1.78 -10.77
C VAL A 75 -4.66 -0.36 -11.32
N VAL A 76 -3.66 -0.03 -12.15
CA VAL A 76 -3.41 1.34 -12.62
C VAL A 76 -3.38 1.42 -14.14
N LEU A 77 -2.77 0.42 -14.77
CA LEU A 77 -2.63 0.30 -16.21
C LEU A 77 -3.85 -0.38 -16.86
N GLY A 78 -4.87 -0.69 -16.06
CA GLY A 78 -6.00 -1.52 -16.47
C GLY A 78 -5.80 -3.01 -16.15
N HIS A 79 -6.91 -3.72 -16.03
CA HIS A 79 -6.93 -5.17 -15.84
C HIS A 79 -6.35 -5.90 -17.04
N ALA A 80 -5.65 -7.00 -16.78
CA ALA A 80 -5.03 -7.85 -17.80
C ALA A 80 -4.11 -7.08 -18.78
N PHE A 81 -3.45 -6.00 -18.32
CA PHE A 81 -2.56 -5.20 -19.14
C PHE A 81 -1.43 -6.07 -19.75
N PRO A 82 -1.39 -6.25 -21.10
CA PRO A 82 -0.61 -7.32 -21.71
C PRO A 82 0.90 -7.31 -21.38
N PRO A 83 1.60 -6.15 -21.38
CA PRO A 83 3.02 -6.12 -21.01
C PRO A 83 3.31 -6.68 -19.61
N VAL A 84 2.44 -6.43 -18.64
CA VAL A 84 2.62 -6.90 -17.26
C VAL A 84 2.27 -8.38 -17.13
N VAL A 85 1.16 -8.82 -17.74
CA VAL A 85 0.74 -10.23 -17.73
C VAL A 85 1.80 -11.10 -18.41
N GLU A 86 2.33 -10.67 -19.55
CA GLU A 86 3.32 -11.44 -20.30
C GLU A 86 4.66 -11.54 -19.56
N ALA A 87 5.10 -10.47 -18.89
CA ALA A 87 6.29 -10.51 -18.05
C ALA A 87 6.15 -11.50 -16.88
N ALA A 88 5.01 -11.47 -16.19
CA ALA A 88 4.70 -12.41 -15.12
C ALA A 88 4.64 -13.86 -15.64
N ARG A 89 3.95 -14.09 -16.76
CA ARG A 89 3.81 -15.41 -17.41
C ARG A 89 5.17 -15.98 -17.80
N SER A 90 6.00 -15.19 -18.48
CA SER A 90 7.34 -15.58 -18.89
C SER A 90 8.22 -15.96 -17.69
N ALA A 91 8.17 -15.18 -16.60
CA ALA A 91 8.89 -15.49 -15.37
C ALA A 91 8.40 -16.80 -14.72
N MET A 92 7.08 -17.05 -14.68
CA MET A 92 6.54 -18.32 -14.17
C MET A 92 7.02 -19.54 -14.96
N CYS A 93 7.17 -19.41 -16.29
CA CYS A 93 7.69 -20.49 -17.14
C CYS A 93 9.16 -20.84 -16.85
N GLN A 94 9.90 -20.00 -16.11
CA GLN A 94 11.27 -20.29 -15.66
C GLN A 94 11.33 -20.92 -14.25
N GLY A 95 10.17 -21.21 -13.65
CA GLY A 95 10.05 -21.64 -12.28
C GLY A 95 9.80 -20.47 -11.32
N VAL A 96 9.24 -20.81 -10.16
CA VAL A 96 8.86 -19.86 -9.12
C VAL A 96 9.46 -20.28 -7.78
N ASN A 97 9.80 -19.28 -6.97
CA ASN A 97 10.22 -19.40 -5.58
C ASN A 97 11.42 -20.34 -5.33
N PHE A 98 12.62 -19.77 -5.43
CA PHE A 98 13.88 -20.51 -5.32
C PHE A 98 14.53 -20.39 -3.93
N VAL A 99 15.38 -21.36 -3.59
CA VAL A 99 16.19 -21.34 -2.36
C VAL A 99 17.27 -20.24 -2.38
N ARG A 100 17.70 -19.82 -3.59
CA ARG A 100 18.69 -18.78 -3.79
C ARG A 100 18.08 -17.60 -4.55
N PRO A 101 18.59 -16.38 -4.34
CA PRO A 101 18.01 -15.20 -4.98
C PRO A 101 17.98 -15.27 -6.50
N SER A 102 16.91 -14.76 -7.10
CA SER A 102 16.79 -14.58 -8.55
C SER A 102 17.47 -13.28 -8.99
N PRO A 103 18.05 -13.20 -10.21
CA PRO A 103 18.50 -11.93 -10.78
C PRO A 103 17.41 -10.84 -10.82
N LEU A 104 16.13 -11.23 -10.90
CA LEU A 104 14.99 -10.32 -10.87
C LEU A 104 14.89 -9.51 -9.58
N GLU A 105 15.43 -10.00 -8.47
CA GLU A 105 15.47 -9.23 -7.22
C GLU A 105 16.35 -7.98 -7.35
N VAL A 106 17.50 -8.13 -8.01
CA VAL A 106 18.45 -7.02 -8.25
C VAL A 106 17.90 -6.08 -9.31
N GLU A 107 17.35 -6.63 -10.40
CA GLU A 107 16.73 -5.82 -11.46
C GLU A 107 15.56 -4.99 -10.93
N CYS A 108 14.63 -5.62 -10.19
CA CYS A 108 13.49 -4.92 -9.60
C CYS A 108 13.93 -3.85 -8.59
N ALA A 109 14.95 -4.13 -7.78
CA ALA A 109 15.51 -3.15 -6.86
C ALA A 109 16.13 -1.95 -7.59
N GLY A 110 16.86 -2.19 -8.69
CA GLY A 110 17.45 -1.14 -9.52
C GLY A 110 16.39 -0.24 -10.17
N GLU A 111 15.38 -0.83 -10.80
CA GLU A 111 14.26 -0.10 -11.41
C GLU A 111 13.54 0.75 -10.36
N PHE A 112 13.21 0.17 -9.21
CA PHE A 112 12.52 0.88 -8.13
C PHE A 112 13.35 2.05 -7.58
N LEU A 113 14.62 1.81 -7.23
CA LEU A 113 15.48 2.84 -6.66
C LEU A 113 15.83 3.96 -7.65
N SER A 114 15.75 3.70 -8.96
CA SER A 114 15.91 4.74 -9.98
C SER A 114 14.77 5.77 -9.99
N MET A 115 13.59 5.38 -9.48
CA MET A 115 12.38 6.21 -9.48
C MET A 115 12.16 6.94 -8.16
N ILE A 116 12.52 6.34 -7.02
CA ILE A 116 12.17 6.85 -5.69
C ILE A 116 13.29 7.74 -5.12
N VAL A 117 13.08 9.06 -5.17
CA VAL A 117 14.05 10.06 -4.69
C VAL A 117 14.33 9.89 -3.20
N GLY A 118 15.61 9.76 -2.83
CA GLY A 118 16.05 9.69 -1.44
C GLY A 118 16.05 8.28 -0.82
N ALA A 119 15.56 7.27 -1.54
CA ALA A 119 15.74 5.87 -1.13
C ALA A 119 17.09 5.33 -1.60
N GLU A 120 17.86 4.71 -0.71
CA GLU A 120 19.18 4.13 -1.02
C GLU A 120 19.18 2.60 -1.03
N MET A 121 18.18 2.00 -0.37
CA MET A 121 17.97 0.56 -0.27
C MET A 121 16.48 0.27 -0.29
N VAL A 122 16.12 -0.92 -0.79
CA VAL A 122 14.75 -1.44 -0.81
C VAL A 122 14.72 -2.89 -0.35
N LYS A 123 13.63 -3.28 0.31
CA LYS A 123 13.29 -4.66 0.67
C LYS A 123 11.87 -4.94 0.25
N PHE A 124 11.68 -5.94 -0.61
CA PHE A 124 10.36 -6.34 -1.09
C PHE A 124 9.63 -7.27 -0.12
N ALA A 125 8.30 -7.17 -0.12
CA ALA A 125 7.37 -8.04 0.57
C ALA A 125 6.11 -8.26 -0.29
N LYS A 126 5.11 -8.94 0.26
CA LYS A 126 3.89 -9.33 -0.48
C LYS A 126 2.70 -8.42 -0.23
N ASN A 127 2.63 -7.80 0.94
CA ASN A 127 1.53 -6.93 1.32
C ASN A 127 2.06 -5.67 2.03
N GLY A 128 1.18 -4.68 2.19
CA GLY A 128 1.57 -3.41 2.78
C GLY A 128 1.83 -3.48 4.29
N SER A 129 1.06 -4.30 5.00
CA SER A 129 1.19 -4.51 6.44
C SER A 129 2.61 -4.94 6.84
N ASP A 130 3.19 -5.86 6.06
CA ASP A 130 4.55 -6.32 6.27
C ASP A 130 5.53 -5.15 6.16
N ALA A 131 5.41 -4.33 5.11
CA ALA A 131 6.31 -3.21 4.87
C ALA A 131 6.20 -2.12 5.95
N THR A 132 4.98 -1.76 6.36
CA THR A 132 4.75 -0.73 7.39
C THR A 132 5.19 -1.22 8.76
N THR A 133 4.89 -2.46 9.14
CA THR A 133 5.40 -3.07 10.38
C THR A 133 6.92 -3.18 10.38
N ALA A 134 7.53 -3.53 9.25
CA ALA A 134 8.97 -3.56 9.09
C ALA A 134 9.61 -2.17 9.28
N ALA A 135 8.97 -1.11 8.79
CA ALA A 135 9.42 0.27 9.04
C ALA A 135 9.39 0.63 10.52
N VAL A 136 8.31 0.26 11.24
CA VAL A 136 8.21 0.43 12.71
C VAL A 136 9.36 -0.30 13.41
N LYS A 137 9.65 -1.55 13.03
CA LYS A 137 10.73 -2.34 13.64
C LYS A 137 12.11 -1.71 13.40
N LEU A 138 12.38 -1.21 12.19
CA LEU A 138 13.62 -0.48 11.90
C LEU A 138 13.73 0.80 12.72
N ALA A 139 12.64 1.57 12.84
CA ALA A 139 12.63 2.80 13.62
C ALA A 139 12.93 2.54 15.11
N ARG A 140 12.30 1.51 15.69
CA ARG A 140 12.55 1.08 17.08
C ARG A 140 14.00 0.65 17.28
N ALA A 141 14.53 -0.19 16.39
CA ALA A 141 15.92 -0.64 16.46
C ALA A 141 16.95 0.47 16.24
N HIS A 142 16.63 1.45 15.39
CA HIS A 142 17.50 2.59 15.15
C HIS A 142 17.58 3.50 16.37
N THR A 143 16.41 3.85 16.92
CA THR A 143 16.26 4.88 17.97
C THR A 143 16.39 4.33 19.40
N GLY A 144 16.17 3.03 19.62
CA GLY A 144 16.05 2.43 20.96
C GLY A 144 14.77 2.83 21.69
N ARG A 145 13.74 3.26 20.96
CA ARG A 145 12.48 3.79 21.50
C ARG A 145 11.32 2.87 21.14
N ASP A 146 10.23 2.93 21.91
CA ASP A 146 9.11 1.97 21.75
C ASP A 146 7.90 2.56 21.02
N LEU A 147 7.60 3.83 21.25
CA LEU A 147 6.31 4.42 20.87
C LEU A 147 6.28 4.78 19.38
N VAL A 148 5.15 4.54 18.75
CA VAL A 148 4.83 4.98 17.39
C VAL A 148 3.83 6.11 17.47
N ALA A 149 4.06 7.23 16.77
CA ALA A 149 3.04 8.26 16.58
C ALA A 149 2.40 8.08 15.19
N LEU A 150 1.10 7.81 15.17
CA LEU A 150 0.35 7.47 13.97
C LEU A 150 -0.70 8.54 13.65
N CYS A 151 -0.86 8.88 12.37
CA CYS A 151 -1.96 9.76 11.96
C CYS A 151 -3.30 9.01 12.02
N LYS A 152 -4.21 9.39 12.94
CA LYS A 152 -5.51 8.70 13.11
C LYS A 152 -6.54 9.03 12.04
N ASP A 153 -6.35 10.11 11.29
CA ASP A 153 -7.28 10.51 10.24
C ASP A 153 -7.07 9.68 8.96
N HIS A 154 -6.09 8.77 8.95
CA HIS A 154 -5.84 7.82 7.88
C HIS A 154 -6.35 6.43 8.25
N PRO A 155 -7.10 5.77 7.35
CA PRO A 155 -7.97 4.66 7.72
C PRO A 155 -7.24 3.32 7.94
N PHE A 156 -6.04 3.15 7.38
CA PHE A 156 -5.38 1.85 7.40
C PHE A 156 -3.87 1.94 7.14
N PHE A 157 -3.07 1.25 7.97
CA PHE A 157 -1.61 1.11 7.78
C PHE A 157 -1.11 -0.34 7.81
N SER A 158 -1.68 -1.19 8.67
CA SER A 158 -1.24 -2.59 8.82
C SER A 158 -2.36 -3.48 9.35
N THR A 159 -2.30 -4.78 9.08
CA THR A 159 -3.11 -5.79 9.76
C THR A 159 -2.52 -6.21 11.11
N ASP A 160 -1.33 -5.72 11.45
CA ASP A 160 -0.64 -6.12 12.67
C ASP A 160 -1.13 -5.31 13.88
N ASP A 161 -1.01 -5.93 15.05
CA ASP A 161 -1.54 -5.47 16.33
C ASP A 161 -1.17 -4.03 16.71
N TRP A 162 0.01 -3.56 16.30
CA TRP A 162 0.45 -2.19 16.57
C TRP A 162 -0.47 -1.14 15.94
N PHE A 163 -1.11 -1.47 14.81
CA PHE A 163 -2.11 -0.62 14.16
C PHE A 163 -3.53 -1.04 14.53
N ILE A 164 -3.86 -2.34 14.43
CA ILE A 164 -5.24 -2.82 14.64
C ILE A 164 -5.73 -2.47 16.05
N GLY A 165 -4.83 -2.47 17.04
CA GLY A 165 -5.10 -2.01 18.41
C GLY A 165 -5.54 -0.55 18.55
N THR A 166 -5.47 0.25 17.48
CA THR A 166 -5.93 1.65 17.44
C THR A 166 -7.31 1.80 16.77
N THR A 167 -7.87 0.72 16.24
CA THR A 167 -9.14 0.73 15.49
C THR A 167 -10.32 0.27 16.36
N PRO A 168 -11.57 0.52 15.96
CA PRO A 168 -12.74 -0.03 16.65
C PRO A 168 -12.88 -1.56 16.58
N VAL A 169 -12.04 -2.25 15.78
CA VAL A 169 -12.11 -3.70 15.53
C VAL A 169 -10.85 -4.36 16.10
N ASP A 170 -10.57 -4.12 17.38
CA ASP A 170 -9.33 -4.47 18.07
C ASP A 170 -9.43 -5.71 18.98
N ALA A 171 -10.48 -6.53 18.80
CA ALA A 171 -10.66 -7.74 19.56
C ALA A 171 -9.46 -8.70 19.39
N GLY A 172 -8.92 -9.19 20.50
CA GLY A 172 -7.75 -10.08 20.52
C GLY A 172 -6.40 -9.38 20.70
N ILE A 173 -6.36 -8.04 20.66
CA ILE A 173 -5.12 -7.27 20.84
C ILE A 173 -4.86 -6.98 22.33
N PRO A 174 -3.70 -7.35 22.90
CA PRO A 174 -3.36 -7.00 24.29
C PRO A 174 -3.23 -5.50 24.54
N GLU A 175 -3.66 -5.03 25.71
CA GLU A 175 -3.60 -3.62 26.09
C GLU A 175 -2.16 -3.06 26.12
N GLU A 176 -1.19 -3.90 26.46
CA GLU A 176 0.25 -3.57 26.40
C GLU A 176 0.68 -3.19 24.99
N THR A 177 0.17 -3.90 23.97
CA THR A 177 0.47 -3.60 22.57
C THR A 177 -0.20 -2.30 22.13
N LYS A 178 -1.45 -2.08 22.53
CA LYS A 178 -2.20 -0.85 22.21
C LYS A 178 -1.50 0.40 22.75
N ARG A 179 -0.96 0.32 23.98
CA ARG A 179 -0.21 1.41 24.64
C ARG A 179 1.07 1.84 23.90
N LEU A 180 1.56 1.06 22.93
CA LEU A 180 2.75 1.39 22.15
C LEU A 180 2.47 2.32 20.95
N THR A 181 1.21 2.60 20.65
CA THR A 181 0.83 3.46 19.53
C THR A 181 0.03 4.67 20.01
N LEU A 182 0.61 5.84 19.80
CA LEU A 182 0.00 7.15 20.02
C LEU A 182 -0.62 7.65 18.73
N THR A 183 -1.58 8.58 18.83
CA THR A 183 -2.22 9.16 17.64
C THR A 183 -2.18 10.68 17.60
N PHE A 184 -1.98 11.23 16.41
CA PHE A 184 -2.06 12.67 16.10
C PHE A 184 -3.00 12.89 14.90
N ARG A 185 -3.36 14.16 14.63
CA ARG A 185 -4.26 14.55 13.55
C ARG A 185 -3.52 15.08 12.33
N TYR A 186 -4.00 14.75 11.14
CA TYR A 186 -3.48 15.27 9.88
C TYR A 186 -3.75 16.78 9.77
N ASN A 187 -2.82 17.54 9.20
CA ASN A 187 -2.88 19.01 9.13
C ASN A 187 -2.97 19.74 10.48
N ASP A 188 -2.75 19.06 11.61
CA ASP A 188 -2.69 19.65 12.96
C ASP A 188 -1.33 19.34 13.59
N LEU A 189 -0.35 20.19 13.28
CA LEU A 189 1.01 20.03 13.80
C LEU A 189 1.07 20.11 15.34
N ALA A 190 0.20 20.91 15.95
CA ALA A 190 0.17 21.07 17.41
C ALA A 190 -0.17 19.74 18.09
N SER A 191 -1.06 18.94 17.50
CA SER A 191 -1.36 17.59 18.01
C SER A 191 -0.14 16.66 18.02
N LEU A 192 0.74 16.74 17.01
CA LEU A 192 1.97 15.95 16.97
C LEU A 192 3.02 16.49 17.96
N GLN A 193 3.15 17.82 18.07
CA GLN A 193 4.07 18.45 19.02
C GLN A 193 3.73 18.07 20.45
N ALA A 194 2.45 18.06 20.81
CA ALA A 194 1.99 17.64 22.12
C ALA A 194 2.44 16.20 22.47
N LEU A 195 2.48 15.28 21.50
CA LEU A 195 2.99 13.93 21.75
C LEU A 195 4.49 13.92 22.06
N PHE A 196 5.28 14.71 21.33
CA PHE A 196 6.72 14.83 21.60
C PHE A 196 6.99 15.45 22.98
N ASP A 197 6.19 16.43 23.40
CA ASP A 197 6.31 17.08 24.71
C ASP A 197 5.90 16.14 25.85
N GLN A 198 4.85 15.34 25.67
CA GLN A 198 4.36 14.38 26.66
C GLN A 198 5.26 13.13 26.77
N HIS A 199 5.94 12.76 25.68
CA HIS A 199 6.75 11.55 25.58
C HIS A 199 8.19 11.85 25.11
N PRO A 200 8.95 12.69 25.83
CA PRO A 200 10.26 13.14 25.39
C PRO A 200 11.21 11.96 25.22
N GLY A 201 11.80 11.85 24.02
CA GLY A 201 12.75 10.78 23.70
C GLY A 201 12.16 9.37 23.65
N ARG A 202 10.83 9.20 23.63
CA ARG A 202 10.16 7.88 23.66
C ARG A 202 9.51 7.46 22.35
N ILE A 203 9.34 8.40 21.40
CA ILE A 203 8.75 8.15 20.08
C ILE A 203 9.85 7.72 19.09
N ALA A 204 9.72 6.50 18.58
CA ALA A 204 10.62 5.89 17.59
C ALA A 204 10.36 6.42 16.18
N CYS A 205 9.09 6.48 15.78
CA CYS A 205 8.71 7.01 14.48
C CYS A 205 7.39 7.76 14.50
N VAL A 206 7.23 8.61 13.48
CA VAL A 206 5.97 9.22 13.08
C VAL A 206 5.59 8.60 11.73
N MET A 207 4.38 8.04 11.63
CA MET A 207 3.87 7.41 10.40
C MET A 207 2.57 8.06 9.91
N LEU A 208 2.53 8.39 8.62
CA LEU A 208 1.35 8.94 7.94
C LEU A 208 1.35 8.64 6.44
N GLU A 209 0.18 8.59 5.81
CA GLU A 209 0.06 8.76 4.36
C GLU A 209 0.42 10.21 3.99
N PRO A 210 1.17 10.46 2.90
CA PRO A 210 1.50 11.83 2.50
C PRO A 210 0.27 12.67 2.16
N ALA A 211 -0.75 12.06 1.56
CA ALA A 211 -2.05 12.65 1.25
C ALA A 211 -3.10 11.55 1.14
N LYS A 212 -4.37 11.89 1.38
CA LYS A 212 -5.48 10.94 1.25
C LYS A 212 -6.74 11.59 0.69
N ASN A 213 -7.67 12.00 1.55
CA ASN A 213 -8.86 12.76 1.17
C ASN A 213 -8.56 14.26 1.17
N ASP A 214 -7.67 14.68 2.06
CA ASP A 214 -7.18 16.04 2.18
C ASP A 214 -5.72 16.13 1.70
N GLU A 215 -5.42 17.25 1.06
CA GLU A 215 -4.07 17.67 0.70
C GLU A 215 -3.35 18.26 1.94
N PRO A 216 -2.01 18.16 2.04
CA PRO A 216 -1.26 18.81 3.11
C PRO A 216 -1.35 20.33 2.98
N LYS A 217 -1.68 21.01 4.08
CA LYS A 217 -1.86 22.47 4.12
C LYS A 217 -0.64 23.15 4.74
N ASP A 218 -0.36 24.38 4.31
CA ASP A 218 0.60 25.27 4.98
C ASP A 218 1.98 24.64 5.26
N GLY A 219 2.46 23.79 4.34
CA GLY A 219 3.73 23.09 4.50
C GLY A 219 3.74 22.03 5.63
N PHE A 220 2.58 21.46 5.96
CA PHE A 220 2.42 20.50 7.06
C PHE A 220 3.45 19.37 7.03
N LEU A 221 3.69 18.73 5.88
CA LEU A 221 4.65 17.62 5.77
C LEU A 221 6.09 18.06 6.05
N GLN A 222 6.49 19.26 5.61
CA GLN A 222 7.79 19.85 5.91
C GLN A 222 7.93 20.12 7.41
N GLN A 223 6.87 20.63 8.03
CA GLN A 223 6.83 20.89 9.47
C GLN A 223 6.90 19.58 10.29
N VAL A 224 6.21 18.52 9.86
CA VAL A 224 6.30 17.17 10.44
C VAL A 224 7.73 16.63 10.31
N GLN A 225 8.36 16.73 9.14
CA GLN A 225 9.76 16.32 8.94
C GLN A 225 10.69 17.08 9.89
N ALA A 226 10.54 18.40 10.01
CA ALA A 226 11.35 19.21 10.91
C ALA A 226 11.13 18.81 12.39
N ALA A 227 9.90 18.51 12.79
CA ALA A 227 9.59 18.03 14.13
C ALA A 227 10.24 16.67 14.43
N CYS A 228 10.15 15.71 13.49
CA CYS A 228 10.80 14.41 13.62
C CYS A 228 12.32 14.54 13.77
N ARG A 229 12.96 15.37 12.94
CA ARG A 229 14.40 15.65 13.01
C ARG A 229 14.81 16.23 14.37
N ARG A 230 14.07 17.23 14.87
CA ARG A 230 14.34 17.82 16.20
C ARG A 230 14.20 16.81 17.33
N ALA A 231 13.20 15.93 17.26
CA ALA A 231 12.95 14.90 18.27
C ALA A 231 13.83 13.65 18.13
N GLY A 232 14.55 13.49 17.00
CA GLY A 232 15.28 12.26 16.66
C GLY A 232 14.35 11.06 16.41
N ALA A 233 13.13 11.30 15.93
CA ALA A 233 12.20 10.26 15.51
C ALA A 233 12.32 10.02 13.99
N VAL A 234 12.08 8.78 13.57
CA VAL A 234 12.09 8.39 12.16
C VAL A 234 10.77 8.80 11.49
N LEU A 235 10.82 9.58 10.42
CA LEU A 235 9.64 9.88 9.60
C LEU A 235 9.39 8.75 8.60
N VAL A 236 8.21 8.13 8.67
CA VAL A 236 7.77 7.10 7.73
C VAL A 236 6.57 7.57 6.91
N PHE A 237 6.71 7.57 5.59
CA PHE A 237 5.57 7.74 4.70
C PHE A 237 4.98 6.40 4.30
N ASP A 238 3.67 6.25 4.49
CA ASP A 238 2.89 5.19 3.87
C ASP A 238 2.44 5.66 2.49
N GLU A 239 3.17 5.23 1.47
CA GLU A 239 2.92 5.53 0.05
C GLU A 239 2.19 4.37 -0.65
N MET A 240 1.48 3.52 0.09
CA MET A 240 0.78 2.37 -0.48
C MET A 240 -0.28 2.75 -1.51
N ILE A 241 -0.82 3.96 -1.44
CA ILE A 241 -1.80 4.49 -2.43
C ILE A 241 -1.18 5.62 -3.26
N THR A 242 -0.45 6.53 -2.64
CA THR A 242 0.09 7.72 -3.31
C THR A 242 1.24 7.39 -4.27
N GLY A 243 2.03 6.36 -3.94
CA GLY A 243 3.10 5.85 -4.78
C GLY A 243 2.60 5.35 -6.13
N PHE A 244 3.26 5.74 -7.21
CA PHE A 244 2.87 5.39 -8.59
C PHE A 244 1.43 5.84 -8.95
N ARG A 245 0.94 6.90 -8.30
CA ARG A 245 -0.42 7.45 -8.48
C ARG A 245 -0.40 8.97 -8.56
N TRP A 246 0.18 9.63 -7.56
CA TRP A 246 0.37 11.09 -7.56
C TRP A 246 1.56 11.48 -8.44
N HIS A 247 2.60 10.64 -8.44
CA HIS A 247 3.77 10.76 -9.30
C HIS A 247 4.49 9.42 -9.39
N ASN A 248 5.28 9.23 -10.46
CA ASN A 248 6.14 8.06 -10.64
C ASN A 248 7.12 7.88 -9.47
N ALA A 249 7.57 9.00 -8.91
CA ALA A 249 8.49 9.08 -7.76
C ALA A 249 7.78 9.18 -6.39
N GLY A 250 6.46 8.95 -6.34
CA GLY A 250 5.65 9.05 -5.12
C GLY A 250 5.22 10.48 -4.74
N ALA A 251 4.32 10.58 -3.77
CA ALA A 251 3.87 11.86 -3.24
C ALA A 251 4.98 12.59 -2.49
N GLN A 252 5.98 11.89 -1.95
CA GLN A 252 7.20 12.49 -1.42
C GLN A 252 7.88 13.44 -2.42
N HIS A 253 7.82 13.12 -3.72
CA HIS A 253 8.33 13.98 -4.78
C HIS A 253 7.40 15.19 -4.99
N VAL A 254 6.09 14.96 -5.09
CA VAL A 254 5.08 16.02 -5.30
C VAL A 254 5.16 17.09 -4.22
N TYR A 255 5.28 16.69 -2.95
CA TYR A 255 5.31 17.62 -1.83
C TYR A 255 6.72 18.07 -1.44
N GLY A 256 7.77 17.59 -2.11
CA GLY A 256 9.15 17.98 -1.83
C GLY A 256 9.62 17.61 -0.42
N VAL A 257 9.18 16.47 0.12
CA VAL A 257 9.57 15.99 1.46
C VAL A 257 10.16 14.59 1.34
N THR A 258 11.43 14.43 1.70
CA THR A 258 12.09 13.12 1.76
C THR A 258 11.90 12.48 3.14
N PRO A 259 11.10 11.41 3.27
CA PRO A 259 10.98 10.69 4.53
C PRO A 259 12.24 9.86 4.80
N ASP A 260 12.38 9.35 6.02
CA ASP A 260 13.50 8.49 6.38
C ASP A 260 13.29 7.06 5.86
N LEU A 261 12.03 6.61 5.90
CA LEU A 261 11.54 5.36 5.32
C LEU A 261 10.23 5.64 4.58
N SER A 262 9.94 4.84 3.57
CA SER A 262 8.75 4.92 2.74
C SER A 262 8.28 3.51 2.38
N CYS A 263 6.96 3.30 2.43
CA CYS A 263 6.34 2.00 2.17
C CYS A 263 5.48 2.10 0.90
N PHE A 264 5.70 1.22 -0.07
CA PHE A 264 5.00 1.21 -1.37
C PHE A 264 4.33 -0.14 -1.64
N GLY A 265 3.38 -0.14 -2.56
CA GLY A 265 2.69 -1.35 -3.00
C GLY A 265 1.71 -1.02 -4.13
N LYS A 266 0.61 -1.77 -4.19
CA LYS A 266 -0.55 -1.50 -5.06
C LYS A 266 -0.13 -1.19 -6.50
N GLY A 267 -0.13 0.10 -6.86
CA GLY A 267 0.15 0.56 -8.21
C GLY A 267 1.52 0.17 -8.75
N MET A 268 2.49 -0.13 -7.89
CA MET A 268 3.84 -0.51 -8.31
C MET A 268 3.92 -1.84 -9.10
N ALA A 269 2.89 -2.69 -9.00
CA ALA A 269 2.86 -4.01 -9.64
C ALA A 269 1.54 -4.33 -10.34
N ASN A 270 0.71 -3.31 -10.62
CA ASN A 270 -0.52 -3.40 -11.39
C ASN A 270 -1.40 -4.64 -11.07
N GLY A 271 -1.70 -4.84 -9.78
CA GLY A 271 -2.55 -5.94 -9.31
C GLY A 271 -1.80 -7.17 -8.78
N PHE A 272 -0.50 -7.33 -9.06
CA PHE A 272 0.29 -8.41 -8.48
C PHE A 272 0.70 -8.11 -7.03
N SER A 273 0.84 -9.16 -6.22
CA SER A 273 1.26 -9.04 -4.82
C SER A 273 2.75 -8.70 -4.75
N LEU A 274 3.04 -7.41 -4.58
CA LEU A 274 4.36 -6.84 -4.35
C LEU A 274 4.20 -5.54 -3.55
N SER A 275 5.01 -5.43 -2.50
CA SER A 275 5.20 -4.21 -1.72
C SER A 275 6.69 -3.96 -1.48
N ALA A 276 7.04 -2.75 -1.09
CA ALA A 276 8.42 -2.35 -0.85
C ALA A 276 8.52 -1.50 0.41
N LEU A 277 9.51 -1.80 1.24
CA LEU A 277 10.05 -0.87 2.24
C LEU A 277 11.34 -0.29 1.70
N ALA A 278 11.45 1.03 1.63
CA ALA A 278 12.61 1.73 1.09
C ALA A 278 13.00 2.93 1.93
N GLY A 279 14.27 3.33 1.88
CA GLY A 279 14.72 4.54 2.56
C GLY A 279 16.23 4.59 2.78
N ARG A 280 16.63 5.32 3.82
CA ARG A 280 18.03 5.59 4.15
C ARG A 280 18.79 4.30 4.47
N ARG A 281 20.00 4.18 3.92
CA ARG A 281 20.86 3.00 4.08
C ARG A 281 21.15 2.68 5.53
N GLU A 282 21.36 3.70 6.36
CA GLU A 282 21.65 3.52 7.80
C GLU A 282 20.50 2.84 8.57
N LEU A 283 19.25 3.01 8.14
CA LEU A 283 18.09 2.36 8.72
C LEU A 283 17.92 0.96 8.15
N MET A 284 17.94 0.86 6.81
CA MET A 284 17.70 -0.39 6.08
C MET A 284 18.74 -1.46 6.40
N ARG A 285 20.01 -1.07 6.64
CA ARG A 285 21.08 -2.01 7.01
C ARG A 285 20.82 -2.75 8.31
N LEU A 286 19.99 -2.23 9.22
CA LEU A 286 19.67 -2.91 10.50
C LEU A 286 18.93 -4.25 10.32
N GLY A 287 18.35 -4.48 9.13
CA GLY A 287 17.80 -5.79 8.75
C GLY A 287 18.83 -6.79 8.22
N GLY A 288 20.07 -6.34 8.00
CA GLY A 288 21.17 -7.10 7.42
C GLY A 288 22.08 -7.74 8.46
N LEU A 289 23.32 -7.99 8.04
CA LEU A 289 24.42 -8.50 8.90
C LEU A 289 25.58 -7.49 9.00
N ASP A 290 25.54 -6.42 8.20
CA ASP A 290 26.64 -5.46 8.02
C ASP A 290 26.49 -4.28 9.01
N HIS A 291 26.48 -4.58 10.31
CA HIS A 291 26.49 -3.62 11.44
C HIS A 291 26.68 -4.33 12.80
N GLU A 292 26.92 -3.55 13.86
CA GLU A 292 27.17 -4.06 15.22
C GLU A 292 25.93 -4.09 16.14
N LYS A 293 24.83 -3.40 15.78
CA LYS A 293 23.58 -3.41 16.57
C LYS A 293 22.91 -4.80 16.61
N PRO A 294 22.04 -5.09 17.60
CA PRO A 294 21.18 -6.26 17.58
C PRO A 294 20.39 -6.36 16.26
N ARG A 295 20.42 -7.53 15.63
CA ARG A 295 19.84 -7.74 14.30
C ARG A 295 18.33 -7.62 14.34
N VAL A 296 17.76 -6.81 13.44
CA VAL A 296 16.33 -6.79 13.19
C VAL A 296 15.97 -7.94 12.26
N PHE A 297 15.10 -8.84 12.70
CA PHE A 297 14.45 -9.75 11.75
C PHE A 297 13.46 -8.93 10.91
N LEU A 298 13.91 -8.36 9.80
CA LEU A 298 13.18 -7.33 9.07
C LEU A 298 11.96 -7.89 8.33
N LEU A 299 12.20 -8.46 7.14
CA LEU A 299 11.23 -9.02 6.23
C LEU A 299 11.82 -10.29 5.63
N SER A 300 11.35 -11.44 6.12
CA SER A 300 11.79 -12.75 5.67
C SER A 300 10.58 -13.67 5.62
N THR A 301 10.04 -13.82 4.42
CA THR A 301 8.88 -14.66 4.13
C THR A 301 9.24 -15.60 2.99
N THR A 302 8.75 -16.83 3.03
CA THR A 302 9.00 -17.84 1.98
C THR A 302 8.67 -17.35 0.58
N HIS A 303 7.64 -16.50 0.43
CA HIS A 303 7.19 -15.99 -0.87
C HIS A 303 7.68 -14.56 -1.16
N GLY A 304 8.56 -13.98 -0.33
CA GLY A 304 8.84 -12.54 -0.38
C GLY A 304 9.40 -12.04 -1.72
N ALA A 305 10.11 -12.92 -2.44
CA ALA A 305 10.77 -12.62 -3.70
C ALA A 305 10.26 -13.51 -4.86
N GLU A 306 8.97 -13.87 -4.89
CA GLU A 306 8.45 -14.62 -6.02
C GLU A 306 8.65 -13.88 -7.35
N THR A 307 9.31 -14.57 -8.28
CA THR A 307 9.81 -14.04 -9.55
C THR A 307 8.74 -13.41 -10.43
N HIS A 308 7.54 -13.99 -10.47
CA HIS A 308 6.45 -13.49 -11.30
C HIS A 308 5.92 -12.13 -10.84
N ALA A 309 5.88 -11.89 -9.52
CA ALA A 309 5.47 -10.60 -8.98
C ALA A 309 6.55 -9.52 -9.18
N LEU A 310 7.84 -9.90 -9.04
CA LEU A 310 8.95 -9.00 -9.35
C LEU A 310 8.97 -8.62 -10.83
N ALA A 311 8.77 -9.59 -11.74
CA ALA A 311 8.68 -9.34 -13.18
C ALA A 311 7.49 -8.43 -13.53
N ALA A 312 6.33 -8.63 -12.90
CA ALA A 312 5.17 -7.76 -13.03
C ALA A 312 5.48 -6.32 -12.57
N GLY A 313 6.16 -6.18 -11.43
CA GLY A 313 6.63 -4.88 -10.91
C GLY A 313 7.58 -4.18 -11.87
N ILE A 314 8.59 -4.89 -12.39
CA ILE A 314 9.53 -4.35 -13.39
C ILE A 314 8.80 -3.86 -14.63
N ALA A 315 7.91 -4.68 -15.20
CA ALA A 315 7.14 -4.31 -16.39
C ALA A 315 6.23 -3.09 -16.14
N THR A 316 5.64 -3.02 -14.95
CA THR A 316 4.82 -1.89 -14.51
C THR A 316 5.66 -0.61 -14.43
N MET A 317 6.77 -0.63 -13.69
CA MET A 317 7.67 0.52 -13.51
C MET A 317 8.24 1.02 -14.85
N ARG A 318 8.66 0.10 -15.73
CA ARG A 318 9.10 0.45 -17.09
C ARG A 318 8.00 1.10 -17.92
N THR A 319 6.74 0.71 -17.72
CA THR A 319 5.60 1.36 -18.38
C THR A 319 5.44 2.78 -17.87
N PHE A 320 5.48 3.01 -16.55
CA PHE A 320 5.45 4.35 -15.97
C PHE A 320 6.58 5.27 -16.47
N GLN A 321 7.77 4.73 -16.73
CA GLN A 321 8.89 5.51 -17.27
C GLN A 321 8.75 5.87 -18.75
N ARG A 322 8.01 5.07 -19.53
CA ARG A 322 7.88 5.23 -21.00
C ARG A 322 6.61 5.95 -21.42
N GLU A 323 5.56 5.82 -20.63
CA GLU A 323 4.22 6.30 -20.95
C GLU A 323 3.76 7.35 -19.93
N PRO A 324 2.94 8.33 -20.32
CA PRO A 324 2.43 9.37 -19.43
C PRO A 324 1.27 8.84 -18.57
N VAL A 325 1.54 7.80 -17.77
CA VAL A 325 0.52 7.07 -17.00
C VAL A 325 -0.13 8.00 -15.98
N VAL A 326 0.67 8.63 -15.11
CA VAL A 326 0.17 9.50 -14.03
C VAL A 326 -0.56 10.71 -14.59
N GLU A 327 0.00 11.36 -15.61
CA GLU A 327 -0.61 12.49 -16.30
C GLU A 327 -1.95 12.10 -16.94
N THR A 328 -2.05 10.86 -17.44
CA THR A 328 -3.31 10.33 -17.95
C THR A 328 -4.31 10.10 -16.82
N LEU A 329 -3.91 9.58 -15.66
CA LEU A 329 -4.81 9.45 -14.50
C LEU A 329 -5.38 10.79 -14.07
N HIS A 330 -4.54 11.82 -13.92
CA HIS A 330 -4.98 13.18 -13.58
C HIS A 330 -5.94 13.75 -14.63
N ARG A 331 -5.57 13.69 -15.91
CA ARG A 331 -6.41 14.18 -17.01
C ARG A 331 -7.78 13.49 -17.06
N GLN A 332 -7.85 12.19 -16.76
CA GLN A 332 -9.14 11.48 -16.69
C GLN A 332 -9.93 11.87 -15.45
N GLY A 333 -9.27 12.02 -14.30
CA GLY A 333 -9.89 12.50 -13.06
C GLY A 333 -10.54 13.87 -13.21
N ASP A 334 -9.84 14.83 -13.82
CA ASP A 334 -10.33 16.21 -14.03
C ASP A 334 -11.55 16.28 -14.98
N ARG A 335 -11.76 15.25 -15.80
CA ARG A 335 -12.84 15.19 -16.78
C ARG A 335 -14.15 14.64 -16.19
N LEU A 336 -14.08 13.87 -15.11
CA LEU A 336 -15.21 13.18 -14.49
C LEU A 336 -15.95 14.05 -13.46
#